data_AF-A0A4W5P2F8-F1
#
_entry.id   AF-A0A4W5P2F8-F1
#
_cell.length_a   1.000
_cell.length_b   1.000
_cell.length_c   1.000
_cell.angle_alpha   90.00
_cell.angle_beta   90.00
_cell.angle_gamma   90.00
#
_symmetry.space_group_name_H-M   'P 1'
#
loop_
_entity.id
_entity.type
_entity.pdbx_description
1 polymer ?
#
loop_
_entity_poly.entity_id
_entity_poly.type
_entity_poly.pdbx_seq_one_letter_code
_entity_poly.pdbx_strand_id
1 'polypeptide(L)'
;MAQLLEGAHNLGWVLLNSFLRFIFVFINNCVAIPSYCLYCILLQPLRIMDSHTFWLIEGIMFKWMLAMVSQWGWVAGYTVMEWGDDVRPLSEEEAMVIVNHQATGDVCTLMMCLQDKGTVVRKMMWLMDHVFKYTNFGLVSLIHGDFFIRQGKAYRDKQLIYLKDHLDRYYHSRDRKWIVLFPEGGFLRKRRETSQAFAKKNSLPHLTHVTLPRLGATQVILKTLGPQQENGCLGTEASTVHPSQSGSKPKGLQWVVDVTIAYSKARPMDIQTWIFGYRPPTVTHVHYRVYPIKEVPVETKPLTDWLYQRFVEKEDLLAHFYETGLCSRHCFFRFLSLTLSGLYLSLSLSLSGNSLSLPLW
;
A
#
# COMPACT_ATOMS: atom_id res chain seq x y z
N MET A 1 9.13 -34.41 -31.72
CA MET A 1 9.96 -34.98 -30.63
C MET A 1 10.80 -33.91 -29.94
N ALA A 2 11.68 -33.18 -30.63
CA ALA A 2 12.54 -32.14 -30.01
C ALA A 2 11.77 -31.00 -29.30
N GLN A 3 10.76 -30.40 -29.95
CA GLN A 3 9.93 -29.34 -29.34
C GLN A 3 9.12 -29.82 -28.12
N LEU A 4 8.75 -31.10 -28.07
CA LEU A 4 8.01 -31.70 -26.96
C LEU A 4 8.94 -31.96 -25.76
N LEU A 5 10.18 -32.39 -26.04
CA LEU A 5 11.23 -32.59 -25.04
C LEU A 5 11.69 -31.26 -24.43
N GLU A 6 11.85 -30.23 -25.26
CA GLU A 6 12.20 -28.86 -24.85
C GLU A 6 11.08 -28.23 -24.02
N GLY A 7 9.81 -28.40 -24.44
CA GLY A 7 8.65 -28.00 -23.65
C GLY A 7 8.57 -28.70 -22.29
N ALA A 8 8.85 -30.01 -22.23
CA ALA A 8 8.88 -30.78 -20.99
C ALA A 8 10.04 -30.35 -20.07
N HIS A 9 11.22 -30.09 -20.61
CA HIS A 9 12.36 -29.58 -19.86
C HIS A 9 12.09 -28.19 -19.26
N ASN A 10 11.54 -27.28 -20.07
CA ASN A 10 11.15 -25.94 -19.62
C ASN A 10 10.07 -25.99 -18.53
N LEU A 11 9.07 -26.86 -18.69
CA LEU A 11 8.05 -27.07 -17.67
C LEU A 11 8.66 -27.63 -16.37
N GLY A 12 9.54 -28.63 -16.47
CA GLY A 12 10.24 -29.21 -15.32
C GLY A 12 11.06 -28.17 -14.56
N TRP A 13 11.79 -27.31 -15.28
CA TRP A 13 12.55 -26.20 -14.70
C TRP A 13 11.65 -25.17 -13.99
N VAL A 14 10.53 -24.79 -14.61
CA VAL A 14 9.56 -23.86 -13.99
C VAL A 14 8.95 -24.46 -12.72
N LEU A 15 8.60 -25.75 -12.73
CA LEU A 15 8.04 -26.44 -11.57
C LEU A 15 9.06 -26.55 -10.43
N LEU A 16 10.31 -26.93 -10.74
CA LEU A 16 11.39 -27.00 -9.75
C LEU A 16 11.66 -25.63 -9.12
N ASN A 17 11.81 -24.58 -9.93
CA ASN A 17 11.99 -23.22 -9.43
C ASN A 17 10.79 -22.77 -8.60
N SER A 18 9.57 -23.04 -9.05
CA SER A 18 8.36 -22.69 -8.30
C SER A 18 8.31 -23.37 -6.93
N PHE A 19 8.74 -24.63 -6.86
CA PHE A 19 8.82 -25.38 -5.62
C PHE A 19 9.91 -24.83 -4.68
N LEU A 20 11.11 -24.57 -5.18
CA LEU A 20 12.20 -23.98 -4.39
C LEU A 20 11.82 -22.59 -3.86
N ARG A 21 11.17 -21.77 -4.68
CA ARG A 21 10.66 -20.45 -4.28
C ARG A 21 9.56 -20.56 -3.23
N PHE A 22 8.64 -21.51 -3.37
CA PHE A 22 7.63 -21.79 -2.36
C PHE A 22 8.27 -22.18 -1.02
N ILE A 23 9.26 -23.09 -1.02
CA ILE A 23 10.00 -23.47 0.20
C ILE A 23 10.67 -22.24 0.82
N PHE A 24 11.36 -21.43 0.03
CA PHE A 24 11.99 -20.21 0.51
C PHE A 24 10.97 -19.26 1.17
N VAL A 25 9.87 -18.96 0.48
CA VAL A 25 8.81 -18.10 1.01
C VAL A 25 8.20 -18.69 2.28
N PHE A 26 7.94 -20.00 2.30
CA PHE A 26 7.37 -20.70 3.45
C PHE A 26 8.29 -20.59 4.67
N ILE A 27 9.56 -20.94 4.54
CA ILE A 27 10.56 -20.84 5.62
C ILE A 27 10.66 -19.40 6.11
N ASN A 28 10.72 -18.43 5.20
CA ASN A 28 10.83 -17.02 5.55
C ASN A 28 9.62 -16.55 6.39
N ASN A 29 8.39 -16.94 6.01
CA ASN A 29 7.20 -16.67 6.81
C ASN A 29 7.21 -17.37 8.18
N CYS A 30 7.67 -18.63 8.24
CA CYS A 30 7.78 -19.41 9.48
C CYS A 30 8.80 -18.82 10.46
N VAL A 31 9.78 -18.07 9.99
CA VAL A 31 10.75 -17.37 10.84
C VAL A 31 10.25 -15.96 11.16
N ALA A 32 10.01 -15.14 10.14
CA ALA A 32 9.74 -13.72 10.30
C ALA A 32 8.51 -13.45 11.18
N ILE A 33 7.37 -14.10 10.90
CA ILE A 33 6.09 -13.81 11.57
C ILE A 33 6.12 -14.21 13.05
N PRO A 34 6.50 -15.45 13.42
CA PRO A 34 6.66 -15.80 14.82
C PRO A 34 7.69 -14.94 15.54
N SER A 35 8.83 -14.61 14.92
CA SER A 35 9.83 -13.73 15.51
C SER A 35 9.27 -12.35 15.82
N TYR A 36 8.57 -11.72 14.87
CA TYR A 36 7.91 -10.43 15.09
C TYR A 36 6.90 -10.47 16.23
N CYS A 37 6.06 -11.51 16.27
CA CYS A 37 5.07 -11.67 17.35
C CYS A 37 5.77 -11.86 18.70
N LEU A 38 6.82 -12.68 18.76
CA LEU A 38 7.59 -12.94 19.97
C LEU A 38 8.27 -11.66 20.48
N TYR A 39 8.93 -10.88 19.61
CA TYR A 39 9.52 -9.61 20.01
C TYR A 39 8.47 -8.63 20.52
N CYS A 40 7.29 -8.55 19.89
CA CYS A 40 6.21 -7.70 20.38
C CYS A 40 5.71 -8.15 21.77
N ILE A 41 5.70 -9.45 22.07
CA ILE A 41 5.35 -9.99 23.40
C ILE A 41 6.44 -9.66 24.42
N LEU A 42 7.71 -9.90 24.09
CA LEU A 42 8.85 -9.65 24.96
C LEU A 42 9.00 -8.16 25.30
N LEU A 43 8.63 -7.27 24.37
CA LEU A 43 8.71 -5.81 24.54
C LEU A 43 7.46 -5.19 25.20
N GLN A 44 6.49 -5.98 25.70
CA GLN A 44 5.33 -5.40 26.40
C GLN A 44 5.69 -4.56 27.64
N PRO A 45 6.69 -4.89 28.47
CA PRO A 45 7.10 -4.00 29.56
C PRO A 45 7.55 -2.62 29.05
N LEU A 46 8.30 -2.58 27.95
CA LEU A 46 8.70 -1.32 27.31
C LEU A 46 7.50 -0.53 26.82
N ARG A 47 6.45 -1.18 26.31
CA ARG A 47 5.21 -0.50 25.90
C ARG A 47 4.53 0.24 27.04
N ILE A 48 4.58 -0.31 28.26
CA ILE A 48 3.97 0.31 29.45
C ILE A 48 4.83 1.47 29.97
N MET A 49 6.16 1.32 29.94
CA MET A 49 7.11 2.32 30.44
C MET A 49 7.30 3.49 29.46
N ASP A 50 7.47 3.19 28.18
CA ASP A 50 7.68 4.15 27.10
C ASP A 50 7.02 3.63 25.81
N SER A 51 5.72 3.95 25.69
CA SER A 51 4.92 3.57 24.54
C SER A 51 5.46 4.12 23.21
N HIS A 52 6.08 5.29 23.21
CA HIS A 52 6.59 5.92 21.99
C HIS A 52 7.76 5.12 21.42
N THR A 53 8.73 4.77 22.27
CA THR A 53 9.86 3.93 21.85
C THR A 53 9.42 2.53 21.43
N PHE A 54 8.41 1.95 22.09
CA PHE A 54 7.85 0.67 21.65
C PHE A 54 7.32 0.73 20.21
N TRP A 55 6.49 1.74 19.86
CA TRP A 55 5.93 1.86 18.51
C TRP A 55 6.98 2.23 17.46
N LEU A 56 8.03 2.95 17.84
CA LEU A 56 9.19 3.17 16.98
C LEU A 56 9.87 1.84 16.62
N ILE A 57 10.18 1.00 17.61
CA ILE A 57 10.82 -0.32 17.41
C ILE A 57 9.89 -1.24 16.63
N GLU A 58 8.62 -1.33 17.01
CA GLU A 58 7.61 -2.13 16.32
C GLU A 58 7.49 -1.75 14.84
N GLY A 59 7.46 -0.45 14.53
CA GLY A 59 7.39 0.00 13.14
C GLY A 59 8.67 -0.34 12.34
N ILE A 60 9.86 -0.35 12.97
CA ILE A 60 11.10 -0.81 12.32
C ILE A 60 10.99 -2.31 12.01
N MET A 61 10.53 -3.12 12.97
CA MET A 61 10.31 -4.55 12.76
C MET A 61 9.27 -4.81 11.69
N PHE A 62 8.18 -4.03 11.65
CA PHE A 62 7.15 -4.10 10.62
C PHE A 62 7.71 -3.76 9.23
N LYS A 63 8.57 -2.74 9.14
CA LYS A 63 9.28 -2.42 7.89
C LYS A 63 10.16 -3.59 7.42
N TRP A 64 10.86 -4.27 8.31
CA TRP A 64 11.65 -5.47 7.94
C TRP A 64 10.77 -6.64 7.54
N MET A 65 9.67 -6.86 8.26
CA MET A 65 8.66 -7.88 7.92
C MET A 65 8.15 -7.69 6.49
N LEU A 66 7.84 -6.46 6.09
CA LEU A 66 7.32 -6.19 4.76
C LEU A 66 8.41 -6.15 3.68
N ALA A 67 9.66 -5.89 4.04
CA ALA A 67 10.81 -6.08 3.14
C ALA A 67 10.87 -7.52 2.62
N MET A 68 10.55 -8.50 3.48
CA MET A 68 10.45 -9.90 3.12
C MET A 68 9.45 -10.13 1.97
N VAL A 69 8.29 -9.47 2.03
CA VAL A 69 7.25 -9.57 1.00
C VAL A 69 7.74 -8.97 -0.31
N SER A 70 8.42 -7.82 -0.26
CA SER A 70 9.04 -7.21 -1.44
C SER A 70 10.09 -8.11 -2.09
N GLN A 71 10.85 -8.86 -1.28
CA GLN A 71 11.85 -9.81 -1.76
C GLN A 71 11.24 -10.96 -2.60
N TRP A 72 9.98 -11.33 -2.36
CA TRP A 72 9.32 -12.38 -3.15
C TRP A 72 9.22 -12.00 -4.63
N GLY A 73 8.94 -10.73 -4.94
CA GLY A 73 8.92 -10.25 -6.32
C GLY A 73 10.31 -10.11 -6.90
N TRP A 74 11.23 -9.54 -6.12
CA TRP A 74 12.61 -9.31 -6.53
C TRP A 74 13.31 -10.59 -6.99
N VAL A 75 13.22 -11.66 -6.20
CA VAL A 75 13.82 -12.97 -6.53
C VAL A 75 13.12 -13.62 -7.74
N ALA A 76 11.93 -13.17 -8.13
CA ALA A 76 11.23 -13.65 -9.34
C ALA A 76 11.65 -12.89 -10.60
N GLY A 77 12.44 -11.82 -10.47
CA GLY A 77 12.64 -10.85 -11.54
C GLY A 77 11.41 -9.97 -11.78
N TYR A 78 10.47 -9.89 -10.84
CA TYR A 78 9.38 -8.93 -10.91
C TYR A 78 9.88 -7.59 -10.38
N THR A 79 9.82 -6.57 -11.24
CA THR A 79 10.31 -5.23 -10.93
C THR A 79 9.18 -4.23 -11.04
N VAL A 80 9.38 -3.06 -10.44
CA VAL A 80 8.44 -1.95 -10.55
C VAL A 80 9.12 -0.75 -11.18
N MET A 81 8.39 -0.08 -12.05
CA MET A 81 8.72 1.23 -12.60
C MET A 81 7.77 2.27 -12.00
N GLU A 82 8.34 3.24 -11.29
CA GLU A 82 7.60 4.34 -10.66
C GLU A 82 7.69 5.60 -11.52
N TRP A 83 6.63 6.41 -11.54
CA TRP A 83 6.60 7.69 -12.27
C TRP A 83 5.54 8.65 -11.69
N GLY A 84 5.49 9.87 -12.23
CA GLY A 84 4.62 10.93 -11.70
C GLY A 84 5.33 11.71 -10.59
N ASP A 85 4.60 12.11 -9.57
CA ASP A 85 5.11 12.95 -8.49
C ASP A 85 6.04 12.18 -7.53
N ASP A 86 7.04 12.87 -6.95
CA ASP A 86 7.91 12.27 -5.94
C ASP A 86 7.27 12.31 -4.55
N VAL A 87 7.00 11.12 -4.00
CA VAL A 87 6.39 10.95 -2.67
C VAL A 87 7.41 10.87 -1.53
N ARG A 88 8.73 10.79 -1.81
CA ARG A 88 9.77 10.68 -0.76
C ARG A 88 9.78 11.86 0.21
N PRO A 89 9.62 13.13 -0.23
CA PRO A 89 9.57 14.27 0.69
C PRO A 89 8.41 14.19 1.70
N LEU A 90 7.39 13.38 1.41
CA LEU A 90 6.19 13.22 2.23
C LEU A 90 6.35 12.15 3.31
N SER A 91 7.52 11.49 3.43
CA SER A 91 7.68 10.32 4.31
C SER A 91 7.45 10.60 5.79
N GLU A 92 7.66 11.85 6.21
CA GLU A 92 7.40 12.32 7.57
C GLU A 92 6.14 13.18 7.70
N GLU A 93 5.39 13.36 6.62
CA GLU A 93 4.09 14.04 6.63
C GLU A 93 2.94 13.03 6.73
N GLU A 94 1.77 13.49 7.18
CA GLU A 94 0.56 12.68 7.26
C GLU A 94 -0.15 12.63 5.90
N ALA A 95 -0.36 11.43 5.36
CA ALA A 95 -0.92 11.22 4.02
C ALA A 95 -1.96 10.09 3.96
N MET A 96 -3.01 10.30 3.17
CA MET A 96 -3.97 9.27 2.79
C MET A 96 -3.63 8.76 1.39
N VAL A 97 -3.41 7.47 1.25
CA VAL A 97 -3.03 6.84 -0.01
C VAL A 97 -4.23 6.12 -0.61
N ILE A 98 -4.72 6.60 -1.75
CA ILE A 98 -5.80 5.95 -2.49
C ILE A 98 -5.23 5.18 -3.68
N VAL A 99 -5.55 3.90 -3.77
CA VAL A 99 -4.99 3.01 -4.82
C VAL A 99 -6.12 2.37 -5.63
N ASN A 100 -5.94 2.22 -6.94
CA ASN A 100 -6.81 1.33 -7.74
C ASN A 100 -6.54 -0.13 -7.34
N HIS A 101 -7.51 -1.02 -7.54
CA HIS A 101 -7.41 -2.40 -7.06
C HIS A 101 -7.60 -3.43 -8.17
N GLN A 102 -6.51 -3.91 -8.73
CA GLN A 102 -6.48 -4.86 -9.83
C GLN A 102 -6.46 -6.31 -9.32
N ALA A 103 -5.58 -6.64 -8.37
CA ALA A 103 -5.37 -8.00 -7.90
C ALA A 103 -4.74 -8.08 -6.49
N THR A 104 -4.57 -9.30 -5.97
CA THR A 104 -3.91 -9.51 -4.68
C THR A 104 -2.43 -9.11 -4.67
N GLY A 105 -1.77 -9.10 -5.84
CA GLY A 105 -0.38 -8.64 -5.97
C GLY A 105 -0.19 -7.13 -5.81
N ASP A 106 -1.26 -6.34 -5.75
CA ASP A 106 -1.18 -4.88 -5.57
C ASP A 106 -0.49 -4.54 -4.25
N VAL A 107 -0.77 -5.31 -3.19
CA VAL A 107 -0.15 -5.13 -1.88
C VAL A 107 1.37 -5.36 -1.97
N CYS A 108 1.82 -6.44 -2.60
CA CYS A 108 3.25 -6.72 -2.79
C CYS A 108 3.93 -5.64 -3.64
N THR A 109 3.24 -5.15 -4.67
CA THR A 109 3.71 -4.04 -5.52
C THR A 109 3.94 -2.79 -4.67
N LEU A 110 2.97 -2.41 -3.83
CA LEU A 110 3.09 -1.27 -2.91
C LEU A 110 4.23 -1.46 -1.90
N MET A 111 4.39 -2.65 -1.32
CA MET A 111 5.52 -2.92 -0.42
C MET A 111 6.85 -2.72 -1.13
N MET A 112 6.97 -3.14 -2.39
CA MET A 112 8.20 -2.98 -3.15
C MET A 112 8.50 -1.51 -3.45
N CYS A 113 7.49 -0.71 -3.77
CA CYS A 113 7.67 0.72 -4.05
C CYS A 113 7.98 1.56 -2.81
N LEU A 114 7.33 1.26 -1.68
CA LEU A 114 7.39 2.11 -0.49
C LEU A 114 8.59 1.78 0.42
N GLN A 115 9.23 0.63 0.23
CA GLN A 115 10.28 0.12 1.12
C GLN A 115 11.47 1.08 1.30
N ASP A 116 11.82 1.81 0.24
CA ASP A 116 12.95 2.73 0.21
C ASP A 116 12.57 4.19 0.50
N LYS A 117 11.28 4.48 0.74
CA LYS A 117 10.74 5.83 0.96
C LYS A 117 10.79 6.23 2.42
N GLY A 118 12.00 6.21 2.99
CA GLY A 118 12.25 6.62 4.37
C GLY A 118 11.40 5.84 5.37
N THR A 119 10.53 6.54 6.09
CA THR A 119 9.69 6.03 7.18
C THR A 119 8.29 5.61 6.76
N VAL A 120 7.93 5.69 5.48
CA VAL A 120 6.56 5.40 5.00
C VAL A 120 6.07 4.04 5.48
N VAL A 121 6.79 2.95 5.16
CA VAL A 121 6.40 1.58 5.57
C VAL A 121 6.36 1.41 7.08
N ARG A 122 7.23 2.12 7.82
CA ARG A 122 7.27 2.09 9.29
C ARG A 122 6.03 2.72 9.92
N LYS A 123 5.46 3.75 9.27
CA LYS A 123 4.37 4.59 9.81
C LYS A 123 3.05 4.41 9.07
N MET A 124 2.93 3.44 8.17
CA MET A 124 1.69 3.22 7.44
C MET A 124 0.69 2.39 8.25
N MET A 125 -0.59 2.55 7.94
CA MET A 125 -1.70 1.75 8.44
C MET A 125 -2.49 1.26 7.24
N TRP A 126 -2.86 0.00 7.25
CA TRP A 126 -3.67 -0.60 6.20
C TRP A 126 -5.15 -0.59 6.53
N LEU A 127 -5.96 -0.31 5.51
CA LEU A 127 -7.40 -0.56 5.51
C LEU A 127 -7.69 -1.76 4.61
N MET A 128 -7.92 -2.92 5.21
CA MET A 128 -7.99 -4.23 4.51
C MET A 128 -9.34 -4.89 4.67
N ASP A 129 -9.66 -5.81 3.75
CA ASP A 129 -10.84 -6.67 3.89
C ASP A 129 -10.74 -7.55 5.14
N HIS A 130 -11.86 -7.72 5.85
CA HIS A 130 -11.96 -8.53 7.06
C HIS A 130 -11.45 -9.98 6.91
N VAL A 131 -11.52 -10.57 5.71
CA VAL A 131 -10.98 -11.92 5.47
C VAL A 131 -9.47 -11.99 5.75
N PHE A 132 -8.73 -10.89 5.54
CA PHE A 132 -7.28 -10.86 5.76
C PHE A 132 -6.89 -11.11 7.22
N LYS A 133 -7.79 -10.84 8.18
CA LYS A 133 -7.59 -11.10 9.61
C LYS A 133 -7.25 -12.56 9.93
N TYR A 134 -7.71 -13.50 9.10
CA TYR A 134 -7.50 -14.94 9.29
C TYR A 134 -6.22 -15.48 8.64
N THR A 135 -5.37 -14.59 8.11
CA THR A 135 -4.08 -14.96 7.54
C THR A 135 -2.97 -14.77 8.56
N ASN A 136 -1.80 -15.35 8.28
CA ASN A 136 -0.57 -15.11 9.03
C ASN A 136 -0.21 -13.61 9.11
N PHE A 137 -0.39 -12.85 8.02
CA PHE A 137 -0.24 -11.40 8.02
C PHE A 137 -1.35 -10.67 8.78
N GLY A 138 -2.54 -11.26 8.86
CA GLY A 138 -3.64 -10.75 9.68
C GLY A 138 -3.26 -10.59 11.15
N LEU A 139 -2.47 -11.52 11.70
CA LEU A 139 -1.94 -11.42 13.07
C LEU A 139 -0.97 -10.24 13.22
N VAL A 140 -0.04 -10.09 12.28
CA VAL A 140 0.90 -8.95 12.25
C VAL A 140 0.13 -7.64 12.19
N SER A 141 -0.87 -7.54 11.30
CA SER A 141 -1.74 -6.37 11.13
C SER A 141 -2.55 -6.04 12.38
N LEU A 142 -3.05 -7.04 13.12
CA LEU A 142 -3.74 -6.83 14.39
C LEU A 142 -2.80 -6.22 15.46
N ILE A 143 -1.57 -6.73 15.55
CA ILE A 143 -0.55 -6.19 16.46
C ILE A 143 -0.18 -4.76 16.04
N HIS A 144 0.03 -4.54 14.75
CA HIS A 144 0.41 -3.25 14.17
C HIS A 144 -0.65 -2.17 14.37
N GLY A 145 -1.92 -2.57 14.38
CA GLY A 145 -3.06 -1.66 14.55
C GLY A 145 -3.69 -1.25 13.22
N ASP A 146 -3.63 -2.13 12.22
CA ASP A 146 -4.36 -1.96 10.97
C ASP A 146 -5.87 -2.13 11.18
N PHE A 147 -6.65 -1.59 10.23
CA PHE A 147 -8.10 -1.67 10.27
C PHE A 147 -8.65 -2.69 9.28
N PHE A 148 -9.53 -3.56 9.77
CA PHE A 148 -10.21 -4.58 8.97
C PHE A 148 -11.66 -4.17 8.71
N ILE A 149 -11.96 -3.84 7.45
CA ILE A 149 -13.31 -3.47 7.02
C ILE A 149 -14.08 -4.69 6.50
N ARG A 150 -15.26 -4.92 7.06
CA ARG A 150 -16.20 -5.93 6.57
C ARG A 150 -17.02 -5.38 5.41
N GLN A 151 -16.96 -6.05 4.26
CA GLN A 151 -17.76 -5.69 3.10
C GLN A 151 -19.22 -6.14 3.25
N GLY A 152 -20.15 -5.40 2.61
CA GLY A 152 -21.58 -5.73 2.57
C GLY A 152 -22.47 -4.57 3.00
N LYS A 153 -23.70 -4.53 2.47
CA LYS A 153 -24.66 -3.45 2.78
C LYS A 153 -25.02 -3.41 4.27
N ALA A 154 -25.24 -4.58 4.89
CA ALA A 154 -25.68 -4.69 6.27
C ALA A 154 -24.68 -4.16 7.32
N TYR A 155 -23.38 -4.14 7.01
CA TYR A 155 -22.34 -3.72 7.95
C TYR A 155 -21.81 -2.32 7.67
N ARG A 156 -22.12 -1.74 6.50
CA ARG A 156 -21.47 -0.53 5.98
C ARG A 156 -21.41 0.61 7.00
N ASP A 157 -22.56 1.00 7.54
CA ASP A 157 -22.64 2.18 8.41
C ASP A 157 -21.94 1.93 9.76
N LYS A 158 -22.09 0.73 10.32
CA LYS A 158 -21.39 0.32 11.55
C LYS A 158 -19.87 0.30 11.36
N GLN A 159 -19.39 -0.18 10.21
CA GLN A 159 -17.95 -0.23 9.92
C GLN A 159 -17.34 1.17 9.80
N LEU A 160 -18.10 2.17 9.32
CA LEU A 160 -17.62 3.55 9.26
C LEU A 160 -17.47 4.17 10.66
N ILE A 161 -18.39 3.85 11.58
CA ILE A 161 -18.27 4.24 13.00
C ILE A 161 -17.04 3.59 13.62
N TYR A 162 -16.86 2.28 13.41
CA TYR A 162 -15.68 1.57 13.93
C TYR A 162 -14.37 2.08 13.34
N LEU A 163 -14.37 2.49 12.07
CA LEU A 163 -13.19 3.10 11.45
C LEU A 163 -12.84 4.40 12.17
N LYS A 164 -13.81 5.30 12.39
CA LYS A 164 -13.59 6.52 13.15
C LYS A 164 -13.00 6.22 14.53
N ASP A 165 -13.64 5.35 15.30
CA ASP A 165 -13.20 5.00 16.66
C ASP A 165 -11.82 4.33 16.67
N HIS A 166 -11.44 3.64 15.60
CA HIS A 166 -10.12 3.03 15.45
C HIS A 166 -9.05 4.06 15.14
N LEU A 167 -9.34 5.01 14.25
CA LEU A 167 -8.44 6.13 13.94
C LEU A 167 -8.18 6.99 15.18
N ASP A 168 -9.24 7.35 15.91
CA ASP A 168 -9.16 8.13 17.14
C ASP A 168 -8.27 7.45 18.20
N ARG A 169 -8.31 6.11 18.28
CA ARG A 169 -7.57 5.34 19.30
C ARG A 169 -6.15 4.97 18.91
N TYR A 170 -5.88 4.69 17.64
CA TYR A 170 -4.65 4.02 17.22
C TYR A 170 -3.80 4.78 16.21
N TYR A 171 -4.33 5.77 15.50
CA TYR A 171 -3.56 6.43 14.43
C TYR A 171 -2.39 7.24 15.02
N HIS A 172 -2.66 8.30 15.77
CA HIS A 172 -1.60 9.12 16.37
C HIS A 172 -0.90 8.42 17.54
N SER A 173 -1.62 7.61 18.34
CA SER A 173 -1.04 6.94 19.52
C SER A 173 0.01 5.89 19.17
N ARG A 174 0.08 5.46 17.91
CA ARG A 174 1.07 4.50 17.39
C ARG A 174 2.03 5.11 16.35
N ASP A 175 2.17 6.45 16.33
CA ASP A 175 3.02 7.19 15.35
C ASP A 175 2.72 6.79 13.90
N ARG A 176 1.44 6.57 13.56
CA ARG A 176 1.02 6.34 12.18
C ARG A 176 0.83 7.67 11.47
N LYS A 177 1.31 7.73 10.24
CA LYS A 177 1.26 8.91 9.37
C LYS A 177 0.67 8.60 8.00
N TRP A 178 0.69 7.35 7.56
CA TRP A 178 0.20 6.97 6.24
C TRP A 178 -0.99 6.05 6.39
N ILE A 179 -2.10 6.28 5.68
CA ILE A 179 -3.22 5.34 5.65
C ILE A 179 -3.51 4.90 4.22
N VAL A 180 -3.37 3.60 3.96
CA VAL A 180 -3.53 3.03 2.62
C VAL A 180 -4.89 2.37 2.49
N LEU A 181 -5.64 2.77 1.46
CA LEU A 181 -6.94 2.20 1.16
C LEU A 181 -7.15 2.01 -0.35
N PHE A 182 -8.06 1.10 -0.67
CA PHE A 182 -8.51 0.80 -2.03
C PHE A 182 -9.98 1.23 -2.18
N PRO A 183 -10.27 2.47 -2.64
CA PRO A 183 -11.64 2.99 -2.65
C PRO A 183 -12.63 2.18 -3.49
N GLU A 184 -12.18 1.40 -4.48
CA GLU A 184 -13.01 0.45 -5.26
C GLU A 184 -13.77 -0.56 -4.37
N GLY A 185 -13.22 -0.86 -3.19
CA GLY A 185 -13.81 -1.76 -2.21
C GLY A 185 -13.84 -3.22 -2.65
N GLY A 186 -12.90 -3.62 -3.51
CA GLY A 186 -12.67 -4.98 -3.98
C GLY A 186 -11.92 -5.01 -5.32
N PHE A 187 -11.39 -6.18 -5.70
CA PHE A 187 -10.67 -6.34 -6.97
C PHE A 187 -11.54 -6.01 -8.18
N LEU A 188 -10.96 -5.36 -9.19
CA LEU A 188 -11.59 -4.99 -10.46
C LEU A 188 -12.42 -6.13 -11.05
N ARG A 189 -11.82 -7.33 -11.19
CA ARG A 189 -12.50 -8.51 -11.75
C ARG A 189 -13.82 -8.86 -11.05
N LYS A 190 -13.94 -8.61 -9.75
CA LYS A 190 -15.16 -8.90 -8.97
C LYS A 190 -16.15 -7.74 -8.98
N ARG A 191 -15.70 -6.53 -9.27
CA ARG A 191 -16.48 -5.30 -9.07
C ARG A 191 -16.93 -4.64 -10.37
N ARG A 192 -16.21 -4.87 -11.48
CA ARG A 192 -16.38 -4.19 -12.77
C ARG A 192 -17.83 -4.18 -13.25
N GLU A 193 -18.45 -5.34 -13.43
CA GLU A 193 -19.83 -5.45 -13.92
C GLU A 193 -20.82 -4.70 -13.04
N THR A 194 -20.74 -4.89 -11.72
CA THR A 194 -21.63 -4.20 -10.77
C THR A 194 -21.42 -2.69 -10.76
N SER A 195 -20.18 -2.22 -10.95
CA SER A 195 -19.84 -0.80 -11.04
C SER A 195 -20.37 -0.20 -12.34
N GLN A 196 -20.25 -0.91 -13.47
CA GLN A 196 -20.74 -0.45 -14.77
C GLN A 196 -22.27 -0.37 -14.79
N ALA A 197 -22.95 -1.34 -14.17
CA ALA A 197 -24.41 -1.29 -13.99
C ALA A 197 -24.84 -0.09 -13.13
N PHE A 198 -24.10 0.19 -12.05
CA PHE A 198 -24.32 1.40 -11.24
C PHE A 198 -24.06 2.67 -12.04
N ALA A 199 -22.99 2.72 -12.84
CA ALA A 199 -22.66 3.88 -13.66
C ALA A 199 -23.77 4.18 -14.67
N LYS A 200 -24.23 3.15 -15.40
CA LYS A 200 -25.34 3.26 -16.36
C LYS A 200 -26.63 3.76 -15.72
N LYS A 201 -26.96 3.27 -14.51
CA LYS A 201 -28.18 3.68 -13.79
C LYS A 201 -28.15 5.14 -13.33
N ASN A 202 -26.96 5.69 -13.06
CA ASN A 202 -26.80 7.04 -12.51
C ASN A 202 -26.19 8.03 -13.51
N SER A 203 -26.13 7.67 -14.80
CA SER A 203 -25.55 8.49 -15.87
C SER A 203 -24.10 8.92 -15.58
N LEU A 204 -23.30 8.01 -15.00
CA LEU A 204 -21.88 8.22 -14.71
C LEU A 204 -21.00 7.61 -15.81
N PRO A 205 -19.73 8.03 -15.93
CA PRO A 205 -18.79 7.49 -16.91
C PRO A 205 -18.67 5.96 -16.85
N HIS A 206 -18.54 5.35 -18.02
CA HIS A 206 -18.26 3.91 -18.14
C HIS A 206 -16.76 3.66 -17.98
N LEU A 207 -16.38 2.92 -16.94
CA LEU A 207 -14.99 2.59 -16.64
C LEU A 207 -14.73 1.09 -16.87
N THR A 208 -13.61 0.75 -17.49
CA THR A 208 -13.24 -0.61 -17.91
C THR A 208 -12.04 -1.15 -17.12
N HIS A 209 -11.05 -0.30 -16.88
CA HIS A 209 -9.78 -0.62 -16.23
C HIS A 209 -9.76 -0.30 -14.73
N VAL A 210 -10.72 0.48 -14.25
CA VAL A 210 -11.01 0.67 -12.82
C VAL A 210 -12.52 0.60 -12.53
N THR A 211 -12.90 0.65 -11.26
CA THR A 211 -14.30 0.79 -10.84
C THR A 211 -14.56 2.12 -10.14
N LEU A 212 -15.84 2.53 -10.13
CA LEU A 212 -16.26 3.74 -9.43
C LEU A 212 -15.99 3.57 -7.92
N PRO A 213 -15.25 4.51 -7.31
CA PRO A 213 -14.82 4.39 -5.93
C PRO A 213 -15.98 4.57 -4.96
N ARG A 214 -15.85 4.01 -3.76
CA ARG A 214 -16.77 4.20 -2.65
C ARG A 214 -16.28 5.35 -1.77
N LEU A 215 -17.22 6.21 -1.37
CA LEU A 215 -16.94 7.41 -0.60
C LEU A 215 -16.62 7.16 0.89
N GLY A 216 -17.30 6.17 1.50
CA GLY A 216 -17.44 6.11 2.97
C GLY A 216 -16.12 6.14 3.76
N ALA A 217 -15.18 5.25 3.45
CA ALA A 217 -13.92 5.19 4.19
C ALA A 217 -13.07 6.46 3.98
N THR A 218 -12.93 6.91 2.72
CA THR A 218 -12.23 8.15 2.35
C THR A 218 -12.79 9.34 3.12
N GLN A 219 -14.12 9.48 3.16
CA GLN A 219 -14.76 10.60 3.86
C GLN A 219 -14.57 10.54 5.37
N VAL A 220 -14.65 9.36 5.99
CA VAL A 220 -14.38 9.21 7.44
C VAL A 220 -12.94 9.60 7.74
N ILE A 221 -11.97 9.11 6.97
CA ILE A 221 -10.55 9.44 7.15
C ILE A 221 -10.33 10.96 7.05
N LEU A 222 -10.86 11.60 6.00
CA LEU A 222 -10.73 13.05 5.80
C LEU A 222 -11.38 13.84 6.94
N LYS A 223 -12.55 13.44 7.44
CA LYS A 223 -13.22 14.13 8.54
C LYS A 223 -12.55 13.93 9.89
N THR A 224 -11.97 12.75 10.12
CA THR A 224 -11.33 12.40 11.40
C THR A 224 -9.92 12.95 11.50
N LEU A 225 -9.14 12.86 10.42
CA LEU A 225 -7.72 13.20 10.41
C LEU A 225 -7.40 14.50 9.66
N GLY A 226 -8.33 15.02 8.86
CA GLY A 226 -8.13 16.28 8.15
C GLY A 226 -7.95 17.47 9.10
N PRO A 227 -7.50 18.62 8.58
CA PRO A 227 -7.36 19.83 9.38
C PRO A 227 -8.71 20.15 10.02
N GLN A 228 -8.76 20.18 11.36
CA GLN A 228 -9.93 20.73 12.03
C GLN A 228 -10.02 22.19 11.58
N GLN A 229 -11.09 22.56 10.86
CA GLN A 229 -11.46 23.96 10.77
C GLN A 229 -11.65 24.42 12.21
N GLU A 230 -10.75 25.29 12.69
CA GLU A 230 -10.99 26.02 13.92
C GLU A 230 -12.29 26.80 13.73
N ASN A 231 -13.40 26.24 14.22
CA ASN A 231 -14.67 26.93 14.28
C ASN A 231 -14.52 28.11 15.25
N GLY A 232 -14.18 29.25 14.67
CA GLY A 232 -14.70 30.58 15.00
C GLY A 232 -14.54 31.11 16.43
N CYS A 233 -13.58 32.01 16.62
CA CYS A 233 -13.90 33.30 17.25
C CYS A 233 -12.97 34.39 16.71
N LEU A 234 -13.56 35.39 16.06
CA LEU A 234 -12.96 36.73 15.93
C LEU A 234 -12.91 37.32 17.33
N GLY A 235 -11.72 37.35 17.92
CA GLY A 235 -11.44 37.99 19.20
C GLY A 235 -10.13 38.74 19.09
N THR A 236 -10.24 40.05 18.92
CA THR A 236 -9.17 41.03 18.99
C THR A 236 -8.42 40.93 20.33
N GLU A 237 -7.14 41.30 20.26
CA GLU A 237 -6.29 41.81 21.34
C GLU A 237 -5.24 40.90 21.98
N ALA A 238 -4.11 41.57 22.19
CA ALA A 238 -2.80 41.05 22.55
C ALA A 238 -2.77 40.50 23.97
N SER A 239 -2.02 39.41 24.17
CA SER A 239 -1.42 39.08 25.46
C SER A 239 -0.20 38.19 25.27
N THR A 240 0.95 38.76 25.59
CA THR A 240 2.25 38.14 25.85
C THR A 240 2.18 37.05 26.91
N VAL A 241 2.55 35.79 26.62
CA VAL A 241 3.04 34.81 27.62
C VAL A 241 3.98 33.76 26.98
N HIS A 242 5.17 33.64 27.59
CA HIS A 242 6.23 32.61 27.59
C HIS A 242 6.26 31.39 26.62
N PRO A 243 7.46 31.01 26.12
CA PRO A 243 7.67 29.77 25.37
C PRO A 243 7.87 28.57 26.31
N SER A 244 6.78 27.90 26.68
CA SER A 244 6.84 26.58 27.31
C SER A 244 6.70 25.48 26.25
N GLN A 245 7.82 24.79 25.99
CA GLN A 245 7.94 23.44 25.39
C GLN A 245 6.85 23.03 24.38
N SER A 246 7.15 23.26 23.10
CA SER A 246 6.29 22.90 21.96
C SER A 246 6.21 21.38 21.77
N GLY A 247 5.26 20.73 22.43
CA GLY A 247 4.64 19.54 21.86
C GLY A 247 3.85 19.98 20.63
N SER A 248 4.47 19.90 19.44
CA SER A 248 3.79 20.16 18.16
C SER A 248 2.50 19.35 18.12
N LYS A 249 1.33 20.00 18.19
CA LYS A 249 0.07 19.33 17.87
C LYS A 249 0.21 18.66 16.49
N PRO A 250 -0.28 17.42 16.30
CA PRO A 250 -0.26 16.81 14.98
C PRO A 250 -0.99 17.73 14.01
N LYS A 251 -0.34 18.05 12.88
CA LYS A 251 -0.90 18.97 11.87
C LYS A 251 -2.14 18.38 11.19
N GLY A 252 -2.44 17.10 11.45
CA GLY A 252 -3.43 16.31 10.73
C GLY A 252 -2.93 15.96 9.34
N LEU A 253 -3.80 15.30 8.59
CA LEU A 253 -3.58 14.90 7.21
C LEU A 253 -3.18 16.11 6.36
N GLN A 254 -2.02 16.05 5.71
CA GLN A 254 -1.49 17.12 4.85
C GLN A 254 -1.65 16.80 3.36
N TRP A 255 -1.73 15.51 3.00
CA TRP A 255 -1.68 15.06 1.60
C TRP A 255 -2.64 13.92 1.29
N VAL A 256 -3.11 13.88 0.04
CA VAL A 256 -3.68 12.68 -0.58
C VAL A 256 -2.73 12.21 -1.68
N VAL A 257 -2.21 11.00 -1.53
CA VAL A 257 -1.35 10.34 -2.52
C VAL A 257 -2.22 9.39 -3.33
N ASP A 258 -2.45 9.76 -4.59
CA ASP A 258 -3.21 8.97 -5.54
C ASP A 258 -2.29 8.05 -6.35
N VAL A 259 -2.46 6.74 -6.15
CA VAL A 259 -1.60 5.71 -6.74
C VAL A 259 -2.36 4.91 -7.80
N THR A 260 -1.74 4.74 -8.97
CA THR A 260 -2.27 3.90 -10.05
C THR A 260 -1.30 2.79 -10.39
N ILE A 261 -1.69 1.55 -10.09
CA ILE A 261 -0.96 0.33 -10.45
C ILE A 261 -1.46 -0.15 -11.82
N ALA A 262 -0.53 -0.31 -12.75
CA ALA A 262 -0.77 -0.81 -14.09
C ALA A 262 0.09 -2.05 -14.36
N TYR A 263 -0.56 -3.16 -14.69
CA TYR A 263 0.13 -4.41 -15.03
C TYR A 263 0.26 -4.53 -16.54
N SER A 264 1.46 -4.84 -17.01
CA SER A 264 1.76 -5.06 -18.42
C SER A 264 0.68 -5.92 -19.12
N LYS A 265 0.20 -5.46 -20.28
CA LYS A 265 -0.84 -6.12 -21.09
C LYS A 265 -2.18 -6.35 -20.36
N ALA A 266 -2.50 -5.52 -19.36
CA ALA A 266 -3.68 -5.67 -18.52
C ALA A 266 -3.81 -7.08 -17.91
N ARG A 267 -2.68 -7.67 -17.50
CA ARG A 267 -2.62 -9.00 -16.85
C ARG A 267 -2.18 -8.88 -15.39
N PRO A 268 -3.09 -8.58 -14.46
CA PRO A 268 -2.77 -8.51 -13.04
C PRO A 268 -2.09 -9.77 -12.51
N MET A 269 -1.21 -9.57 -11.53
CA MET A 269 -0.54 -10.66 -10.82
C MET A 269 -1.25 -10.94 -9.50
N ASP A 270 -1.58 -12.20 -9.27
CA ASP A 270 -2.06 -12.65 -7.97
C ASP A 270 -0.88 -12.95 -7.03
N ILE A 271 -1.16 -13.05 -5.74
CA ILE A 271 -0.18 -13.40 -4.71
C ILE A 271 0.52 -14.74 -4.99
N GLN A 272 -0.15 -15.69 -5.66
CA GLN A 272 0.45 -16.98 -6.02
C GLN A 272 1.56 -16.79 -7.05
N THR A 273 1.36 -15.89 -8.02
CA THR A 273 2.38 -15.50 -8.99
C THR A 273 3.64 -14.99 -8.29
N TRP A 274 3.49 -14.19 -7.23
CA TRP A 274 4.60 -13.68 -6.41
C TRP A 274 5.33 -14.80 -5.66
N ILE A 275 4.58 -15.70 -5.01
CA ILE A 275 5.13 -16.80 -4.23
C ILE A 275 5.86 -17.82 -5.12
N PHE A 276 5.20 -18.29 -6.17
CA PHE A 276 5.71 -19.38 -7.01
C PHE A 276 6.62 -18.87 -8.14
N GLY A 277 6.44 -17.65 -8.66
CA GLY A 277 7.32 -17.15 -9.71
C GLY A 277 7.13 -17.84 -11.07
N TYR A 278 5.93 -18.39 -11.33
CA TYR A 278 5.67 -19.15 -12.55
C TYR A 278 5.47 -18.26 -13.79
N ARG A 279 5.41 -16.93 -13.64
CA ARG A 279 5.37 -15.99 -14.77
C ARG A 279 6.78 -15.52 -15.10
N PRO A 280 7.07 -15.23 -16.38
CA PRO A 280 8.33 -14.60 -16.76
C PRO A 280 8.55 -13.28 -16.01
N PRO A 281 9.82 -12.87 -15.79
CA PRO A 281 10.16 -11.55 -15.29
C PRO A 281 9.36 -10.45 -16.00
N THR A 282 8.75 -9.56 -15.22
CA THR A 282 7.84 -8.53 -15.74
C THR A 282 7.97 -7.25 -14.94
N VAL A 283 7.70 -6.13 -15.60
CA VAL A 283 7.63 -4.82 -14.98
C VAL A 283 6.17 -4.48 -14.67
N THR A 284 5.92 -4.02 -13.45
CA THR A 284 4.65 -3.40 -13.04
C THR A 284 4.86 -1.89 -12.94
N HIS A 285 3.93 -1.10 -13.44
CA HIS A 285 4.07 0.36 -13.46
C HIS A 285 3.22 0.99 -12.36
N VAL A 286 3.77 1.98 -11.66
CA VAL A 286 3.09 2.66 -10.55
C VAL A 286 3.17 4.17 -10.72
N HIS A 287 2.00 4.80 -10.92
CA HIS A 287 1.81 6.25 -11.00
C HIS A 287 1.47 6.87 -9.67
N TYR A 288 2.16 7.97 -9.34
CA TYR A 288 1.86 8.81 -8.21
C TYR A 288 1.35 10.17 -8.67
N ARG A 289 0.25 10.61 -8.06
CA ARG A 289 -0.18 12.02 -8.04
C ARG A 289 -0.38 12.46 -6.61
N VAL A 290 0.10 13.63 -6.26
CA VAL A 290 0.04 14.16 -4.90
C VAL A 290 -0.85 15.40 -4.88
N TYR A 291 -1.82 15.41 -3.97
CA TYR A 291 -2.73 16.53 -3.76
C TYR A 291 -2.57 17.08 -2.34
N PRO A 292 -2.33 18.39 -2.15
CA PRO A 292 -2.44 19.02 -0.84
C PRO A 292 -3.84 18.84 -0.28
N ILE A 293 -3.96 18.58 1.02
CA ILE A 293 -5.26 18.34 1.66
C ILE A 293 -6.22 19.53 1.50
N LYS A 294 -5.68 20.75 1.38
CA LYS A 294 -6.44 22.00 1.20
C LYS A 294 -7.23 22.03 -0.12
N GLU A 295 -6.82 21.23 -1.10
CA GLU A 295 -7.49 21.11 -2.41
C GLU A 295 -8.50 19.97 -2.44
N VAL A 296 -8.57 19.16 -1.38
CA VAL A 296 -9.45 17.99 -1.30
C VAL A 296 -10.73 18.37 -0.55
N PRO A 297 -11.90 18.35 -1.21
CA PRO A 297 -13.16 18.66 -0.55
C PRO A 297 -13.53 17.64 0.53
N VAL A 298 -14.28 18.06 1.55
CA VAL A 298 -14.68 17.19 2.68
C VAL A 298 -16.18 16.88 2.64
N GLU A 299 -16.97 17.77 2.03
CA GLU A 299 -18.40 17.64 1.85
C GLU A 299 -18.73 16.49 0.89
N THR A 300 -19.82 15.77 1.19
CA THR A 300 -20.17 14.50 0.53
C THR A 300 -20.20 14.59 -1.00
N LYS A 301 -20.90 15.58 -1.57
CA LYS A 301 -21.07 15.69 -3.02
C LYS A 301 -19.78 16.15 -3.72
N PRO A 302 -19.15 17.28 -3.33
CA PRO A 302 -17.87 17.69 -3.91
C PRO A 302 -16.77 16.62 -3.79
N LEU A 303 -16.69 15.90 -2.66
CA LEU A 303 -15.75 14.79 -2.49
C LEU A 303 -16.07 13.60 -3.40
N THR A 304 -17.35 13.30 -3.63
CA THR A 304 -17.74 12.26 -4.59
C THR A 304 -17.28 12.62 -5.99
N ASP A 305 -17.55 13.85 -6.43
CA ASP A 305 -17.19 14.32 -7.77
C ASP A 305 -15.66 14.36 -7.94
N TRP A 306 -14.94 14.87 -6.94
CA TRP A 306 -13.47 14.87 -6.92
C TRP A 306 -12.89 13.46 -6.98
N LEU A 307 -13.42 12.53 -6.19
CA LEU A 307 -12.92 11.16 -6.15
C LEU A 307 -13.27 10.39 -7.44
N TYR A 308 -14.43 10.64 -8.03
CA TYR A 308 -14.79 10.07 -9.34
C TYR A 308 -13.87 10.59 -10.43
N GLN A 309 -13.56 11.88 -10.43
CA GLN A 309 -12.63 12.47 -11.39
C GLN A 309 -11.24 11.82 -11.31
N ARG A 310 -10.73 11.51 -10.11
CA ARG A 310 -9.47 10.75 -9.96
C ARG A 310 -9.54 9.39 -10.66
N PHE A 311 -10.63 8.64 -10.49
CA PHE A 311 -10.76 7.33 -11.11
C PHE A 311 -11.04 7.39 -12.63
N VAL A 312 -11.64 8.46 -13.13
CA VAL A 312 -11.70 8.75 -14.58
C VAL A 312 -10.29 8.99 -15.12
N GLU A 313 -9.48 9.81 -14.45
CA GLU A 313 -8.08 10.03 -14.86
C GLU A 313 -7.25 8.73 -14.83
N LYS A 314 -7.50 7.83 -13.87
CA LYS A 314 -6.89 6.50 -13.86
C LYS A 314 -7.31 5.63 -15.04
N GLU A 315 -8.60 5.69 -15.40
CA GLU A 315 -9.11 4.98 -16.58
C GLU A 315 -8.38 5.40 -17.83
N ASP A 316 -8.27 6.71 -18.07
CA ASP A 316 -7.59 7.27 -19.24
C ASP A 316 -6.09 6.90 -19.25
N LEU A 317 -5.43 6.98 -18.10
CA LEU A 317 -4.02 6.61 -17.95
C LEU A 317 -3.79 5.12 -18.25
N LEU A 318 -4.65 4.25 -17.72
CA LEU A 318 -4.55 2.81 -17.93
C LEU A 318 -4.88 2.43 -19.37
N ALA A 319 -5.92 3.04 -19.97
CA ALA A 319 -6.27 2.82 -21.37
C ALA A 319 -5.10 3.18 -22.29
N HIS A 320 -4.53 4.38 -22.11
CA HIS A 320 -3.36 4.81 -22.87
C HIS A 320 -2.16 3.86 -22.69
N PHE A 321 -1.87 3.45 -21.46
CA PHE A 321 -0.77 2.53 -21.18
C PHE A 321 -0.99 1.15 -21.81
N TYR A 322 -2.21 0.62 -21.79
CA TYR A 322 -2.52 -0.69 -22.36
C TYR A 322 -2.56 -0.68 -23.89
N GLU A 323 -2.90 0.45 -24.51
CA GLU A 323 -2.89 0.63 -25.97
C GLU A 323 -1.47 0.84 -26.51
N THR A 324 -0.67 1.69 -25.86
CA THR A 324 0.62 2.14 -26.40
C THR A 324 1.82 1.39 -25.82
N GLY A 325 1.67 0.78 -24.63
CA GLY A 325 2.79 0.31 -23.82
C GLY A 325 3.66 1.45 -23.26
N LEU A 326 3.27 2.70 -23.53
CA LEU A 326 3.95 3.93 -23.13
C LEU A 326 3.10 4.74 -22.17
N CYS A 327 3.73 5.77 -21.64
CA CYS A 327 3.38 6.33 -20.36
C CYS A 327 3.46 7.82 -20.50
N SER A 328 2.33 8.52 -20.33
CA SER A 328 2.16 9.85 -20.93
C SER A 328 3.06 10.96 -20.37
N ARG A 329 3.83 10.74 -19.28
CA ARG A 329 4.67 11.78 -18.64
C ARG A 329 5.98 11.21 -18.07
N HIS A 330 6.96 12.11 -17.91
CA HIS A 330 8.38 11.84 -17.62
C HIS A 330 8.61 10.59 -16.76
N CYS A 331 9.30 9.62 -17.36
CA CYS A 331 9.64 8.36 -16.72
C CYS A 331 10.84 8.58 -15.81
N PHE A 332 10.65 8.49 -14.49
CA PHE A 332 11.78 8.32 -13.58
C PHE A 332 12.15 6.83 -13.60
N PHE A 333 13.16 6.48 -14.38
CA PHE A 333 13.68 5.11 -14.33
C PHE A 333 14.40 4.91 -13.00
N ARG A 334 13.81 4.15 -12.10
CA ARG A 334 14.52 3.68 -10.91
C ARG A 334 14.39 2.18 -10.82
N PHE A 335 15.48 1.51 -11.16
CA PHE A 335 15.68 0.13 -10.74
C PHE A 335 15.80 0.18 -9.22
N LEU A 336 14.93 -0.56 -8.52
CA LEU A 336 15.06 -0.74 -7.08
C LEU A 336 16.33 -1.56 -6.84
N SER A 337 17.50 -0.92 -6.78
CA SER A 337 18.61 -1.50 -6.04
C SER A 337 18.12 -1.57 -4.62
N LEU A 338 17.71 -2.76 -4.20
CA LEU A 338 17.50 -3.05 -2.80
C LEU A 338 18.87 -2.89 -2.11
N THR A 339 19.23 -1.65 -1.74
CA THR A 339 20.15 -1.40 -0.64
C THR A 339 19.40 -1.78 0.64
N LEU A 340 19.18 -3.09 0.77
CA LEU A 340 18.63 -3.73 1.95
C LEU A 340 19.56 -3.39 3.10
N SER A 341 18.99 -2.81 4.14
CA SER A 341 19.59 -2.66 5.46
C SER A 341 20.53 -3.85 5.75
N GLY A 342 21.83 -3.56 5.79
CA GLY A 342 22.96 -4.47 5.51
C GLY A 342 23.21 -5.63 6.48
N LEU A 343 22.19 -6.20 7.12
CA LEU A 343 22.33 -7.40 7.95
C LEU A 343 21.39 -8.56 7.57
N TYR A 344 20.21 -8.28 7.00
CA TYR A 344 19.25 -9.36 6.73
C TYR A 344 19.57 -10.14 5.43
N LEU A 345 20.25 -9.49 4.47
CA LEU A 345 20.60 -10.13 3.20
C LEU A 345 21.96 -10.80 3.15
N SER A 346 22.92 -10.41 4.00
CA SER A 346 24.23 -11.08 4.03
C SER A 346 24.10 -12.56 4.42
N LEU A 347 23.15 -12.89 5.29
CA LEU A 347 22.83 -14.27 5.68
C LEU A 347 22.05 -15.05 4.61
N SER A 348 21.24 -14.40 3.77
CA SER A 348 20.44 -15.10 2.73
C SER A 348 21.14 -15.19 1.38
N LEU A 349 22.06 -14.27 1.06
CA LEU A 349 22.86 -14.29 -0.17
C LEU A 349 23.90 -15.42 -0.19
N SER A 350 24.42 -15.83 0.96
CA SER A 350 25.40 -16.94 1.06
C SER A 350 24.84 -18.29 0.57
N LEU A 351 23.51 -18.43 0.48
CA LEU A 351 22.83 -19.67 0.07
C LEU A 351 22.41 -19.70 -1.42
N SER A 352 22.54 -18.61 -2.18
CA SER A 352 21.95 -18.51 -3.53
C SER A 352 22.94 -18.39 -4.69
N GLY A 353 24.25 -18.33 -4.46
CA GLY A 353 25.29 -18.53 -5.47
C GLY A 353 25.30 -17.60 -6.69
N ASN A 354 24.44 -16.58 -6.76
CA ASN A 354 24.35 -15.69 -7.92
C ASN A 354 25.25 -14.46 -7.73
N SER A 355 26.40 -14.47 -8.40
CA SER A 355 27.10 -13.25 -8.79
C SER A 355 26.46 -12.73 -10.08
N LEU A 356 25.74 -11.62 -9.99
CA LEU A 356 25.25 -10.90 -11.18
C LEU A 356 26.13 -9.65 -11.35
N SER A 357 26.99 -9.71 -12.36
CA SER A 357 27.74 -8.58 -12.90
C SER A 357 26.76 -7.53 -13.43
N LEU A 358 26.88 -6.31 -12.89
CA LEU A 358 26.16 -5.11 -13.31
C LEU A 358 26.68 -4.67 -14.69
N PRO A 359 25.83 -4.50 -15.72
CA PRO A 359 26.17 -3.63 -16.84
C PRO A 359 25.86 -2.18 -16.47
N LEU A 360 26.90 -1.35 -16.47
CA LEU A 360 26.80 0.11 -16.42
C LEU A 360 26.28 0.62 -17.76
N TRP A 361 25.05 1.15 -17.80
CA TRP A 361 24.58 2.09 -18.82
C TRP A 361 23.61 3.09 -18.20
#